data_AF-A0ABD2PC98-F1
#
_entry.id   AF-A0ABD2PC98-F1
#
_cell.length_a   1.000
_cell.length_b   1.000
_cell.length_c   1.000
_cell.angle_alpha   90.00
_cell.angle_beta   90.00
_cell.angle_gamma   90.00
#
_symmetry.space_group_name_H-M   'P 1'
#
loop_
_entity.id
_entity.type
_entity.pdbx_description
1 polymer ?
#
loop_
_entity_poly.entity_id
_entity_poly.type
_entity_poly.pdbx_seq_one_letter_code
_entity_poly.pdbx_strand_id
1 'polypeptide(L)'
;QDSGQNKKHLDHSKFLDHPGQKYTAKQQCEILLRDKDAVVSPSQQLSTICYNLQCKTPHRSGYYFAGPALDGTQCEQGKICFGGECLRKSLPVPTMVVPGGWGPWKQGTCKSGCIEKSRGYTTKRRICNNPPPINTDLGCEGSSVEFAICKDENICNKKRVTVVQYASKKCEEFSRVLPELDPKGGGLQAPHEEGRVWMGCAIFCKRADSGTFYTPRIELNDLGISPYFPDGTLCHREKNMNYFCMHHHCLPESFVFTKSSNSLIFSLGDDVPFSQNAHPHEIVPPEIKTYLSVDSMGKPLMTNLGSTQLKNQDWETNDYIEIPELTQKLI
;
A
#
# COMPACT_ATOMS: atom_id res chain seq x y z
N GLN A 1 20.25 -26.36 -26.02
CA GLN A 1 20.54 -26.80 -24.64
C GLN A 1 21.33 -25.67 -24.00
N ASP A 2 20.64 -24.85 -23.22
CA ASP A 2 21.21 -23.67 -22.58
C ASP A 2 21.88 -24.13 -21.28
N SER A 3 23.15 -24.54 -21.37
CA SER A 3 23.95 -24.99 -20.23
C SER A 3 24.49 -23.77 -19.47
N GLY A 4 23.57 -23.01 -18.87
CA GLY A 4 23.92 -21.97 -17.91
C GLY A 4 24.49 -22.62 -16.66
N GLN A 5 25.77 -22.34 -16.34
CA GLN A 5 26.38 -22.79 -15.09
C GLN A 5 25.50 -22.38 -13.90
N ASN A 6 24.95 -23.36 -13.21
CA ASN A 6 24.05 -23.15 -12.08
C ASN A 6 24.88 -22.55 -10.93
N LYS A 7 24.84 -21.21 -10.79
CA LYS A 7 25.60 -20.52 -9.74
C LYS A 7 25.13 -21.11 -8.41
N LYS A 8 26.04 -21.69 -7.60
CA LYS A 8 25.70 -22.32 -6.30
C LYS A 8 24.84 -21.43 -5.37
N HIS A 9 24.93 -20.11 -5.49
CA HIS A 9 24.08 -19.19 -4.73
C HIS A 9 22.61 -19.15 -5.21
N LEU A 10 22.33 -19.48 -6.48
CA LEU A 10 21.00 -19.52 -7.08
C LEU A 10 20.35 -20.92 -7.01
N ASP A 11 21.04 -21.92 -6.46
CA ASP A 11 20.45 -23.23 -6.22
C ASP A 11 19.44 -23.14 -5.07
N HIS A 12 18.16 -23.35 -5.39
CA HIS A 12 17.05 -23.26 -4.44
C HIS A 12 16.91 -24.51 -3.56
N SER A 13 17.56 -25.62 -3.92
CA SER A 13 17.59 -26.85 -3.10
C SER A 13 18.24 -26.64 -1.73
N LYS A 14 19.00 -25.55 -1.56
CA LYS A 14 19.51 -25.08 -0.25
C LYS A 14 18.40 -24.78 0.77
N PHE A 15 17.15 -24.62 0.33
CA PHE A 15 15.98 -24.45 1.17
C PHE A 15 15.20 -25.74 1.40
N LEU A 16 15.75 -26.90 1.01
CA LEU A 16 15.10 -28.21 1.12
C LEU A 16 13.72 -28.22 0.44
N ASP A 17 13.55 -27.53 -0.69
CA ASP A 17 12.27 -27.34 -1.39
C ASP A 17 11.18 -26.61 -0.59
N HIS A 18 11.56 -25.87 0.46
CA HIS A 18 10.65 -25.07 1.29
C HIS A 18 11.11 -23.59 1.39
N PRO A 19 11.17 -22.84 0.27
CA PRO A 19 11.65 -21.46 0.26
C PRO A 19 10.83 -20.51 1.17
N GLY A 20 9.56 -20.83 1.43
CA GLY A 20 8.67 -20.06 2.31
C GLY A 20 9.08 -20.01 3.78
N GLN A 21 9.96 -20.93 4.23
CA GLN A 21 10.54 -20.86 5.58
C GLN A 21 11.55 -19.72 5.74
N LYS A 22 12.15 -19.27 4.62
CA LYS A 22 13.04 -18.11 4.59
C LYS A 22 12.32 -16.86 4.11
N TYR A 23 11.52 -17.00 3.07
CA TYR A 23 10.73 -15.92 2.49
C TYR A 23 9.31 -16.03 3.03
N THR A 24 9.10 -15.52 4.25
CA THR A 24 7.78 -15.52 4.90
C THR A 24 6.74 -14.80 4.03
N ALA A 25 5.45 -14.99 4.31
CA ALA A 25 4.37 -14.33 3.57
C ALA A 25 4.53 -12.80 3.51
N LYS A 26 4.96 -12.17 4.62
CA LYS A 26 5.30 -10.74 4.64
C LYS A 26 6.42 -10.41 3.65
N GLN A 27 7.49 -11.19 3.64
CA GLN A 27 8.64 -10.93 2.77
C GLN A 27 8.31 -11.12 1.29
N GLN A 28 7.41 -12.05 0.96
CA GLN A 28 6.85 -12.20 -0.38
C GLN A 28 6.12 -10.91 -0.80
N CYS A 29 5.31 -10.31 0.08
CA CYS A 29 4.66 -9.01 -0.18
C CYS A 29 5.65 -7.85 -0.31
N GLU A 30 6.71 -7.82 0.51
CA GLU A 30 7.76 -6.80 0.40
C GLU A 30 8.47 -6.85 -0.96
N ILE A 31 8.69 -8.06 -1.47
CA ILE A 31 9.34 -8.27 -2.77
C ILE A 31 8.40 -7.86 -3.90
N LEU A 32 7.13 -8.29 -3.85
CA LEU A 32 6.13 -7.96 -4.86
C LEU A 32 5.97 -6.44 -5.01
N LEU A 33 5.73 -5.74 -3.91
CA LEU A 33 5.43 -4.31 -3.91
C LEU A 33 6.69 -3.43 -3.87
N ARG A 34 7.87 -4.04 -3.76
CA ARG A 34 9.17 -3.36 -3.59
C ARG A 34 9.15 -2.38 -2.42
N ASP A 35 8.47 -2.77 -1.34
CA ASP A 35 8.15 -1.92 -0.21
C ASP A 35 8.34 -2.67 1.10
N LYS A 36 9.14 -2.12 2.01
CA LYS A 36 9.45 -2.75 3.30
C LYS A 36 8.29 -2.71 4.30
N ASP A 37 7.33 -1.84 4.05
CA ASP A 37 6.14 -1.69 4.88
C ASP A 37 4.96 -2.50 4.32
N ALA A 38 5.18 -3.26 3.23
CA ALA A 38 4.20 -4.20 2.72
C ALA A 38 3.95 -5.37 3.70
N VAL A 39 2.70 -5.77 3.78
CA VAL A 39 2.19 -6.82 4.65
C VAL A 39 1.17 -7.68 3.91
N VAL A 40 0.91 -8.87 4.46
CA VAL A 40 -0.26 -9.67 4.06
C VAL A 40 -1.52 -8.87 4.39
N SER A 41 -2.51 -8.90 3.50
CA SER A 41 -3.78 -8.20 3.69
C SER A 41 -4.42 -8.61 5.04
N PRO A 42 -4.69 -7.69 5.97
CA PRO A 42 -5.24 -8.03 7.28
C PRO A 42 -6.63 -8.66 7.23
N SER A 43 -7.38 -8.40 6.14
CA SER A 43 -8.69 -8.96 5.91
C SER A 43 -8.66 -10.40 5.36
N GLN A 44 -7.49 -10.89 4.94
CA GLN A 44 -7.35 -12.22 4.38
C GLN A 44 -7.17 -13.27 5.49
N GLN A 45 -7.92 -14.38 5.39
CA GLN A 45 -7.72 -15.53 6.26
C GLN A 45 -6.40 -16.24 5.92
N LEU A 46 -5.55 -16.44 6.93
CA LEU A 46 -4.17 -16.96 6.74
C LEU A 46 -4.12 -18.33 6.04
N SER A 47 -5.13 -19.18 6.21
CA SER A 47 -5.23 -20.49 5.55
C SER A 47 -5.35 -20.42 4.02
N THR A 48 -5.86 -19.30 3.50
CA THR A 48 -6.12 -19.09 2.06
C THR A 48 -4.91 -18.58 1.29
N ILE A 49 -3.84 -18.17 1.99
CA ILE A 49 -2.66 -17.56 1.35
C ILE A 49 -1.92 -18.55 0.43
N CYS A 50 -2.02 -19.86 0.71
CA CYS A 50 -1.38 -20.89 -0.10
C CYS A 50 -1.97 -20.94 -1.50
N TYR A 51 -3.26 -20.65 -1.64
CA TYR A 51 -3.92 -20.55 -2.94
C TYR A 51 -3.63 -19.20 -3.60
N ASN A 52 -3.78 -18.10 -2.85
CA ASN A 52 -3.54 -16.76 -3.38
C ASN A 52 -3.22 -15.76 -2.27
N LEU A 53 -1.98 -15.31 -2.18
CA LEU A 53 -1.50 -14.35 -1.19
C LEU A 53 -1.88 -12.92 -1.60
N GLN A 54 -2.65 -12.23 -0.76
CA GLN A 54 -2.97 -10.81 -0.92
C GLN A 54 -1.99 -9.95 -0.14
N CYS A 55 -1.44 -8.96 -0.82
CA CYS A 55 -0.47 -8.02 -0.29
C CYS A 55 -1.04 -6.59 -0.28
N LYS A 56 -0.77 -5.86 0.79
CA LYS A 56 -1.08 -4.44 0.93
C LYS A 56 0.16 -3.69 1.38
N THR A 57 0.23 -2.42 1.02
CA THR A 57 1.22 -1.49 1.55
C THR A 57 0.53 -0.18 1.90
N PRO A 58 0.90 0.48 3.00
CA PRO A 58 0.31 1.78 3.31
C PRO A 58 0.66 2.90 2.32
N HIS A 59 1.61 2.68 1.40
CA HIS A 59 2.00 3.68 0.41
C HIS A 59 1.20 3.62 -0.89
N ARG A 60 0.30 2.63 -1.04
CA ARG A 60 -0.53 2.42 -2.23
C ARG A 60 -1.97 2.14 -1.82
N SER A 61 -2.92 2.61 -2.61
CA SER A 61 -4.33 2.28 -2.42
C SER A 61 -4.63 0.89 -2.96
N GLY A 62 -5.52 0.14 -2.32
CA GLY A 62 -5.93 -1.20 -2.78
C GLY A 62 -5.02 -2.34 -2.34
N TYR A 63 -5.20 -3.51 -2.93
CA TYR A 63 -4.40 -4.71 -2.67
C TYR A 63 -3.89 -5.34 -3.96
N TYR A 64 -2.91 -6.23 -3.84
CA TYR A 64 -2.28 -6.92 -4.96
C TYR A 64 -2.20 -8.40 -4.65
N PHE A 65 -2.57 -9.25 -5.59
CA PHE A 65 -2.33 -10.68 -5.54
C PHE A 65 -0.89 -10.98 -5.91
N ALA A 66 -0.20 -11.75 -5.07
CA ALA A 66 1.12 -12.29 -5.35
C ALA A 66 1.05 -13.67 -6.04
N GLY A 67 -0.14 -14.28 -6.11
CA GLY A 67 -0.32 -15.70 -6.43
C GLY A 67 -0.14 -16.61 -5.20
N PRO A 68 -0.05 -17.93 -5.39
CA PRO A 68 0.18 -18.90 -4.32
C PRO A 68 1.38 -18.54 -3.44
N ALA A 69 1.22 -18.57 -2.12
CA ALA A 69 2.37 -18.42 -1.21
C ALA A 69 3.36 -19.58 -1.41
N LEU A 70 4.65 -19.27 -1.29
CA LEU A 70 5.74 -20.22 -1.51
C LEU A 70 5.64 -21.46 -0.61
N ASP A 71 6.02 -22.63 -1.14
CA ASP A 71 6.09 -23.86 -0.36
C ASP A 71 6.94 -23.69 0.91
N GLY A 72 6.43 -24.15 2.05
CA GLY A 72 7.00 -23.95 3.37
C GLY A 72 6.58 -22.66 4.09
N THR A 73 5.81 -21.77 3.46
CA THR A 73 5.21 -20.60 4.14
C THR A 73 4.20 -21.10 5.16
N GLN A 74 4.23 -20.62 6.40
CA GLN A 74 3.24 -21.04 7.40
C GLN A 74 1.89 -20.36 7.12
N CYS A 75 0.82 -21.15 7.20
CA CYS A 75 -0.55 -20.75 6.82
C CYS A 75 -1.55 -20.92 7.97
N GLU A 76 -1.22 -21.74 8.97
CA GLU A 76 -1.89 -21.82 10.27
C GLU A 76 -0.88 -22.37 11.30
N GLN A 77 -1.26 -22.42 12.58
CA GLN A 77 -0.43 -23.04 13.62
C GLN A 77 -0.10 -24.51 13.26
N GLY A 78 1.17 -24.79 12.98
CA GLY A 78 1.64 -26.13 12.61
C GLY A 78 1.30 -26.58 11.18
N LYS A 79 0.81 -25.68 10.32
CA LYS A 79 0.54 -25.94 8.90
C LYS A 79 1.39 -25.06 8.00
N ILE A 80 1.75 -25.59 6.84
CA ILE A 80 2.51 -24.88 5.81
C ILE A 80 1.83 -25.00 4.45
N CYS A 81 2.12 -24.07 3.56
CA CYS A 81 1.80 -24.17 2.16
C CYS A 81 2.65 -25.24 1.49
N PHE A 82 2.01 -26.12 0.74
CA PHE A 82 2.68 -27.08 -0.13
C PHE A 82 1.79 -27.36 -1.34
N GLY A 83 2.29 -27.13 -2.55
CA GLY A 83 1.51 -27.33 -3.77
C GLY A 83 0.23 -26.48 -3.84
N GLY A 84 0.23 -25.31 -3.20
CA GLY A 84 -0.93 -24.42 -3.12
C GLY A 84 -1.93 -24.71 -2.00
N GLU A 85 -1.75 -25.78 -1.22
CA GLU A 85 -2.65 -26.16 -0.13
C GLU A 85 -2.03 -25.93 1.25
N CYS A 86 -2.86 -25.61 2.25
CA CYS A 86 -2.45 -25.45 3.64
C CYS A 86 -2.51 -26.79 4.39
N LEU A 87 -1.38 -27.50 4.44
CA LEU A 87 -1.29 -28.87 4.95
C LEU A 87 -0.65 -28.93 6.34
N ARG A 88 -1.09 -29.87 7.18
CA ARG A 88 -0.42 -30.19 8.46
C ARG A 88 0.93 -30.82 8.19
N LYS A 89 1.95 -30.38 8.94
CA LYS A 89 3.29 -30.95 8.85
C LYS A 89 3.33 -32.44 9.24
N SER A 90 4.01 -33.26 8.45
CA SER A 90 4.80 -34.42 8.90
C SER A 90 6.31 -34.21 8.65
N LEU A 91 6.76 -32.96 8.43
CA LEU A 91 8.18 -32.66 8.27
C LEU A 91 8.89 -32.73 9.62
N PRO A 92 10.21 -33.01 9.66
CA PRO A 92 10.99 -32.92 10.88
C PRO A 92 10.69 -31.60 11.61
N VAL A 93 10.44 -31.70 12.91
CA VAL A 93 10.25 -30.54 13.78
C VAL A 93 11.53 -29.71 13.64
N PRO A 94 11.45 -28.41 13.27
CA PRO A 94 12.63 -27.57 13.22
C PRO A 94 13.30 -27.62 14.60
N THR A 95 14.59 -27.94 14.63
CA THR A 95 15.35 -28.06 15.89
C THR A 95 15.42 -26.74 16.67
N MET A 96 15.13 -25.61 16.01
CA MET A 96 15.14 -24.28 16.60
C MET A 96 14.05 -23.40 15.99
N VAL A 97 13.24 -22.79 16.86
CA VAL A 97 12.22 -21.80 16.53
C VAL A 97 12.56 -20.55 17.34
N VAL A 98 12.74 -19.41 16.66
CA VAL A 98 13.08 -18.13 17.31
C VAL A 98 12.04 -17.09 16.92
N PRO A 99 11.23 -16.56 17.86
CA PRO A 99 10.33 -15.45 17.57
C PRO A 99 11.14 -14.19 17.25
N GLY A 100 10.63 -13.39 16.31
CA GLY A 100 11.25 -12.13 15.91
C GLY A 100 11.17 -11.08 17.01
N GLY A 101 12.28 -10.39 17.25
CA GLY A 101 12.36 -9.25 18.16
C GLY A 101 12.74 -7.95 17.45
N TRP A 102 12.14 -6.84 17.89
CA TRP A 102 12.41 -5.53 17.33
C TRP A 102 13.83 -5.07 17.67
N GLY A 103 14.57 -4.67 16.64
CA GLY A 103 15.77 -3.86 16.78
C GLY A 103 15.46 -2.43 17.25
N PRO A 104 16.49 -1.62 17.54
CA PRO A 104 16.31 -0.25 18.00
C PRO A 104 15.65 0.64 16.93
N TRP A 105 14.88 1.62 17.38
CA TRP A 105 14.35 2.68 16.53
C TRP A 105 15.49 3.55 15.96
N LYS A 106 15.45 3.78 14.65
CA LYS A 106 16.30 4.72 13.94
C LYS A 106 15.48 5.95 13.56
N GLN A 107 15.86 7.10 14.09
CA GLN A 107 15.24 8.39 13.81
C GLN A 107 15.64 8.91 12.42
N GLY A 108 14.65 9.25 11.59
CA GLY A 108 14.87 9.97 10.35
C GLY A 108 15.07 11.47 10.56
N THR A 109 15.48 12.18 9.52
CA THR A 109 15.55 13.65 9.54
C THR A 109 14.15 14.27 9.47
N CYS A 110 14.01 15.49 9.99
CA CYS A 110 12.79 16.27 9.80
C CYS A 110 12.71 16.72 8.33
N LYS A 111 11.53 16.61 7.72
CA LYS A 111 11.20 17.03 6.35
C LYS A 111 9.97 17.94 6.38
N SER A 112 9.79 18.81 5.40
CA SER A 112 8.60 19.67 5.31
C SER A 112 8.29 20.03 3.85
N GLY A 113 7.00 20.19 3.54
CA GLY A 113 6.53 20.77 2.29
C GLY A 113 6.59 22.29 2.24
N CYS A 114 6.95 22.95 3.35
CA CYS A 114 6.94 24.40 3.51
C CYS A 114 5.60 25.05 3.12
N ILE A 115 4.51 24.38 3.47
CA ILE A 115 3.15 24.88 3.29
C ILE A 115 2.80 25.79 4.48
N GLU A 116 2.03 26.85 4.24
CA GLU A 116 1.54 27.75 5.27
C GLU A 116 0.81 27.01 6.40
N LYS A 117 1.02 27.45 7.65
CA LYS A 117 0.40 26.91 8.88
C LYS A 117 0.66 25.41 9.13
N SER A 118 1.50 24.78 8.32
CA SER A 118 1.90 23.38 8.40
C SER A 118 3.20 23.24 9.19
N ARG A 119 3.50 22.01 9.61
CA ARG A 119 4.72 21.65 10.34
C ARG A 119 5.57 20.69 9.51
N GLY A 120 6.76 20.38 10.03
CA GLY A 120 7.55 19.29 9.50
C GLY A 120 7.07 17.93 10.02
N TYR A 121 7.54 16.88 9.38
CA TYR A 121 7.34 15.50 9.79
C TYR A 121 8.67 14.77 9.83
N THR A 122 8.73 13.74 10.67
CA THR A 122 9.85 12.82 10.73
C THR A 122 9.34 11.40 10.91
N THR A 123 10.13 10.45 10.44
CA THR A 123 9.79 9.03 10.46
C THR A 123 10.85 8.28 11.24
N LYS A 124 10.45 7.50 12.23
CA LYS A 124 11.33 6.53 12.90
C LYS A 124 11.08 5.15 12.29
N ARG A 125 12.14 4.38 12.07
CA ARG A 125 12.05 3.02 11.53
C ARG A 125 12.81 2.03 12.40
N ARG A 126 12.29 0.82 12.54
CA ARG A 126 12.95 -0.31 13.20
C ARG A 126 12.86 -1.55 12.34
N ILE A 127 13.74 -2.50 12.57
CA ILE A 127 13.84 -3.74 11.79
C ILE A 127 13.61 -4.91 12.73
N CYS A 128 12.93 -5.95 12.27
CA CYS A 128 12.71 -7.18 13.02
C CYS A 128 13.96 -8.07 12.93
N ASN A 129 14.98 -7.78 13.74
CA ASN A 129 16.29 -8.43 13.66
C ASN A 129 16.99 -8.65 15.01
N ASN A 130 16.29 -8.51 16.13
CA ASN A 130 16.87 -8.63 17.47
C ASN A 130 15.99 -9.46 18.43
N PRO A 131 15.94 -10.80 18.28
CA PRO A 131 16.60 -11.61 17.24
C PRO A 131 15.81 -11.63 15.92
N PRO A 132 16.43 -11.99 14.78
CA PRO A 132 15.68 -12.26 13.56
C PRO A 132 14.80 -13.51 13.73
N PRO A 133 13.57 -13.52 13.18
CA PRO A 133 12.71 -14.70 13.26
C PRO A 133 13.32 -15.88 12.50
N ILE A 134 13.25 -17.08 13.10
CA ILE A 134 13.74 -18.33 12.51
C ILE A 134 12.65 -19.40 12.63
N ASN A 135 12.25 -20.01 11.52
CA ASN A 135 11.26 -21.08 11.45
C ASN A 135 9.92 -20.74 12.14
N THR A 136 9.50 -19.47 12.08
CA THR A 136 8.24 -19.00 12.69
C THR A 136 7.66 -17.79 11.96
N ASP A 137 6.33 -17.72 11.95
CA ASP A 137 5.57 -16.52 11.59
C ASP A 137 5.37 -15.56 12.76
N LEU A 138 5.80 -15.92 13.97
CA LEU A 138 5.90 -15.00 15.09
C LEU A 138 7.03 -14.00 14.78
N GLY A 139 6.77 -13.12 13.83
CA GLY A 139 7.57 -11.94 13.57
C GLY A 139 7.40 -10.91 14.67
N CYS A 140 7.86 -9.70 14.41
CA CYS A 140 7.76 -8.64 15.41
C CYS A 140 6.37 -8.02 15.41
N GLU A 141 5.70 -8.05 16.56
CA GLU A 141 4.37 -7.46 16.71
C GLU A 141 4.42 -5.92 16.77
N GLY A 142 3.56 -5.29 15.96
CA GLY A 142 3.41 -3.83 15.84
C GLY A 142 4.05 -3.24 14.59
N SER A 143 4.11 -1.92 14.48
CA SER A 143 4.61 -1.25 13.27
C SER A 143 6.14 -1.23 13.18
N SER A 144 6.67 -1.35 11.97
CA SER A 144 8.08 -1.07 11.62
C SER A 144 8.39 0.43 11.52
N VAL A 145 7.35 1.27 11.52
CA VAL A 145 7.42 2.71 11.22
C VAL A 145 6.57 3.53 12.19
N GLU A 146 7.10 4.63 12.67
CA GLU A 146 6.36 5.64 13.44
C GLU A 146 6.53 7.02 12.79
N PHE A 147 5.46 7.80 12.78
CA PHE A 147 5.44 9.17 12.28
C PHE A 147 5.33 10.14 13.44
N ALA A 148 6.08 11.23 13.37
CA ALA A 148 6.02 12.29 14.37
C ALA A 148 6.14 13.66 13.69
N ILE A 149 5.46 14.63 14.28
CA ILE A 149 5.54 16.03 13.86
C ILE A 149 6.81 16.67 14.43
N CYS A 150 7.45 17.52 13.63
CA CYS A 150 8.64 18.25 14.02
C CYS A 150 8.57 19.72 13.61
N LYS A 151 9.44 20.51 14.23
CA LYS A 151 9.67 21.92 13.94
C LYS A 151 10.44 22.06 12.62
N ASP A 152 9.91 22.83 11.68
CA ASP A 152 10.45 23.00 10.32
C ASP A 152 11.02 24.40 10.06
N GLU A 153 11.19 25.24 11.09
CA GLU A 153 11.69 26.61 10.94
C GLU A 153 13.10 26.66 10.33
N ASN A 154 13.94 25.66 10.64
CA ASN A 154 15.29 25.54 10.08
C ASN A 154 15.32 24.90 8.69
N ILE A 155 14.18 24.37 8.20
CA ILE A 155 14.04 23.74 6.88
C ILE A 155 13.44 24.74 5.90
N CYS A 156 12.43 25.49 6.34
CA CYS A 156 11.67 26.41 5.52
C CYS A 156 12.18 27.85 5.70
N ASN A 157 12.84 28.39 4.68
CA ASN A 157 13.43 29.73 4.67
C ASN A 157 12.38 30.86 4.55
N LYS A 158 11.46 31.00 5.52
CA LYS A 158 10.35 31.99 5.62
C LYS A 158 9.38 32.10 4.42
N LYS A 159 9.75 31.65 3.22
CA LYS A 159 8.95 31.58 2.00
C LYS A 159 8.13 30.30 2.05
N ARG A 160 6.90 30.41 2.57
CA ARG A 160 5.92 29.33 2.52
C ARG A 160 4.98 29.53 1.34
N VAL A 161 4.47 28.42 0.81
CA VAL A 161 3.44 28.43 -0.25
C VAL A 161 2.08 28.13 0.35
N THR A 162 1.02 28.63 -0.28
CA THR A 162 -0.34 28.25 0.11
C THR A 162 -0.59 26.79 -0.24
N VAL A 163 -1.54 26.15 0.45
CA VAL A 163 -1.90 24.75 0.16
C VAL A 163 -2.41 24.56 -1.26
N VAL A 164 -3.17 25.54 -1.79
CA VAL A 164 -3.68 25.56 -3.17
C VAL A 164 -2.55 25.68 -4.18
N GLN A 165 -1.53 26.50 -3.91
CA GLN A 165 -0.35 26.60 -4.79
C GLN A 165 0.43 25.29 -4.84
N TYR A 166 0.63 24.64 -3.69
CA TYR A 166 1.28 23.33 -3.63
C TYR A 166 0.50 22.28 -4.41
N ALA A 167 -0.82 22.20 -4.18
CA ALA A 167 -1.71 21.28 -4.88
C ALA A 167 -1.70 21.52 -6.39
N SER A 168 -1.82 22.77 -6.82
CA SER A 168 -1.85 23.14 -8.25
C SER A 168 -0.55 22.77 -8.96
N LYS A 169 0.61 22.99 -8.33
CA LYS A 169 1.89 22.56 -8.87
C LYS A 169 1.96 21.04 -9.02
N LYS A 170 1.45 20.29 -8.04
CA LYS A 170 1.40 18.83 -8.10
C LYS A 170 0.45 18.33 -9.18
N CYS A 171 -0.69 18.98 -9.37
CA CYS A 171 -1.62 18.66 -10.46
C CYS A 171 -1.01 18.90 -11.84
N GLU A 172 -0.22 19.98 -12.02
CA GLU A 172 0.56 20.19 -13.23
C GLU A 172 1.56 19.03 -13.46
N GLU A 173 2.26 18.59 -12.42
CA GLU A 173 3.17 17.43 -12.49
C GLU A 173 2.41 16.13 -12.86
N PHE A 174 1.24 15.89 -12.27
CA PHE A 174 0.41 14.71 -12.53
C PHE A 174 -0.17 14.71 -13.95
N SER A 175 -0.55 15.88 -14.49
CA SER A 175 -1.10 16.00 -15.85
C SER A 175 -0.13 15.56 -16.96
N ARG A 176 1.18 15.48 -16.67
CA ARG A 176 2.20 14.99 -17.61
C ARG A 176 2.11 13.48 -17.83
N VAL A 177 1.58 12.76 -16.85
CA VAL A 177 1.39 11.29 -16.89
C VAL A 177 -0.09 10.90 -17.02
N LEU A 178 -1.01 11.79 -16.66
CA LEU A 178 -2.46 11.55 -16.70
C LEU A 178 -3.15 12.60 -17.58
N PRO A 179 -3.40 12.30 -18.87
CA PRO A 179 -4.00 13.24 -19.82
C PRO A 179 -5.42 13.70 -19.47
N GLU A 180 -6.11 12.99 -18.57
CA GLU A 180 -7.45 13.34 -18.09
C GLU A 180 -7.49 14.54 -17.13
N LEU A 181 -6.32 14.92 -16.59
CA LEU A 181 -6.20 16.07 -15.70
C LEU A 181 -5.96 17.35 -16.52
N ASP A 182 -6.63 18.44 -16.12
CA ASP A 182 -6.41 19.75 -16.72
C ASP A 182 -5.08 20.36 -16.19
N PRO A 183 -4.04 20.52 -17.03
CA PRO A 183 -2.74 21.05 -16.62
C PRO A 183 -2.82 22.48 -16.07
N LYS A 184 -3.88 23.22 -16.40
CA LYS A 184 -4.11 24.61 -15.95
C LYS A 184 -5.30 24.71 -14.98
N GLY A 185 -5.91 23.59 -14.63
CA GLY A 185 -7.14 23.54 -13.85
C GLY A 185 -6.94 23.75 -12.35
N GLY A 186 -5.69 23.69 -11.88
CA GLY A 186 -5.33 23.87 -10.48
C GLY A 186 -5.62 22.65 -9.62
N GLY A 187 -5.31 22.77 -8.32
CA GLY A 187 -5.52 21.72 -7.33
C GLY A 187 -6.15 22.24 -6.05
N LEU A 188 -6.81 21.35 -5.32
CA LEU A 188 -7.46 21.65 -4.05
C LEU A 188 -7.08 20.64 -2.96
N GLN A 189 -7.20 21.10 -1.71
CA GLN A 189 -7.24 20.26 -0.51
C GLN A 189 -8.70 20.16 -0.09
N ALA A 190 -9.26 18.95 -0.08
CA ALA A 190 -10.64 18.74 0.35
C ALA A 190 -10.76 18.96 1.88
N PRO A 191 -11.94 19.35 2.38
CA PRO A 191 -12.19 19.38 3.82
C PRO A 191 -12.00 18.00 4.47
N HIS A 192 -11.69 17.99 5.76
CA HIS A 192 -11.65 16.77 6.55
C HIS A 192 -13.03 16.12 6.66
N GLU A 193 -13.07 14.80 6.51
CA GLU A 193 -14.25 13.96 6.63
C GLU A 193 -13.93 12.80 7.58
N GLU A 194 -14.72 12.63 8.65
CA GLU A 194 -14.49 11.58 9.66
C GLU A 194 -14.52 10.16 9.07
N GLY A 195 -15.43 9.91 8.10
CA GLY A 195 -15.53 8.62 7.43
C GLY A 195 -14.40 8.33 6.44
N ARG A 196 -13.67 9.37 6.01
CA ARG A 196 -12.57 9.28 5.04
C ARG A 196 -11.46 10.25 5.40
N VAL A 197 -10.78 9.91 6.49
CA VAL A 197 -9.69 10.71 7.07
C VAL A 197 -8.53 10.99 6.10
N TRP A 198 -8.40 10.26 4.99
CA TRP A 198 -7.41 10.53 3.94
C TRP A 198 -7.73 11.79 3.11
N MET A 199 -8.99 12.23 3.03
CA MET A 199 -9.44 13.29 2.11
C MET A 199 -8.71 14.61 2.30
N GLY A 200 -8.54 15.05 3.54
CA GLY A 200 -7.82 16.30 3.85
C GLY A 200 -6.33 16.27 3.53
N CYS A 201 -5.80 15.09 3.19
CA CYS A 201 -4.38 14.86 2.90
C CYS A 201 -4.12 14.37 1.48
N ALA A 202 -5.16 14.10 0.70
CA ALA A 202 -5.05 13.82 -0.72
C ALA A 202 -5.05 15.11 -1.55
N ILE A 203 -4.31 15.11 -2.65
CA ILE A 203 -4.29 16.20 -3.62
C ILE A 203 -5.37 15.89 -4.65
N PHE A 204 -6.31 16.82 -4.82
CA PHE A 204 -7.34 16.73 -5.83
C PHE A 204 -7.04 17.69 -6.97
N CYS A 205 -7.10 17.18 -8.19
CA CYS A 205 -6.77 17.89 -9.42
C CYS A 205 -7.99 18.05 -10.29
N LYS A 206 -8.15 19.23 -10.89
CA LYS A 206 -9.28 19.48 -11.79
C LYS A 206 -9.16 18.58 -13.02
N ARG A 207 -10.27 17.95 -13.39
CA ARG A 207 -10.38 17.12 -14.60
C ARG A 207 -10.72 17.97 -15.82
N ALA A 208 -10.19 17.58 -16.97
CA ALA A 208 -10.43 18.27 -18.23
C ALA A 208 -11.84 18.00 -18.80
N ASP A 209 -12.43 16.84 -18.51
CA ASP A 209 -13.70 16.39 -19.09
C ASP A 209 -14.93 16.90 -18.33
N SER A 210 -14.91 16.82 -16.99
CA SER A 210 -16.06 17.19 -16.15
C SER A 210 -15.90 18.55 -15.46
N GLY A 211 -14.67 19.06 -15.35
CA GLY A 211 -14.34 20.21 -14.51
C GLY A 211 -14.44 19.95 -13.00
N THR A 212 -14.78 18.72 -12.58
CA THR A 212 -14.74 18.29 -11.18
C THR A 212 -13.31 18.01 -10.73
N PHE A 213 -13.09 17.84 -9.44
CA PHE A 213 -11.77 17.57 -8.88
C PHE A 213 -11.63 16.10 -8.52
N TYR A 214 -10.51 15.49 -8.89
CA TYR A 214 -10.25 14.06 -8.76
C TYR A 214 -8.87 13.83 -8.14
N THR A 215 -8.76 12.86 -7.23
CA THR A 215 -7.47 12.45 -6.70
C THR A 215 -6.99 11.17 -7.40
N PRO A 216 -5.89 11.21 -8.19
CA PRO A 216 -5.41 10.06 -8.96
C PRO A 216 -4.63 9.07 -8.09
N ARG A 217 -5.31 8.52 -7.08
CA ARG A 217 -4.72 7.60 -6.09
C ARG A 217 -4.46 6.21 -6.62
N ILE A 218 -5.10 5.84 -7.73
CA ILE A 218 -5.01 4.51 -8.32
C ILE A 218 -3.92 4.50 -9.38
N GLU A 219 -4.01 5.41 -10.34
CA GLU A 219 -3.13 5.49 -11.50
C GLU A 219 -1.69 5.82 -11.12
N LEU A 220 -1.47 6.53 -10.00
CA LEU A 220 -0.13 6.88 -9.54
C LEU A 220 0.53 5.82 -8.63
N ASN A 221 -0.20 4.78 -8.19
CA ASN A 221 0.28 3.77 -7.24
C ASN A 221 1.62 3.13 -7.65
N ASP A 222 1.73 2.72 -8.91
CA ASP A 222 2.89 1.99 -9.44
C ASP A 222 3.96 2.89 -10.06
N LEU A 223 3.70 4.20 -10.16
CA LEU A 223 4.64 5.18 -10.71
C LEU A 223 5.60 5.75 -9.66
N GLY A 224 5.42 5.42 -8.38
CA GLY A 224 6.21 5.99 -7.29
C GLY A 224 5.97 7.49 -7.08
N ILE A 225 4.84 8.01 -7.60
CA ILE A 225 4.41 9.39 -7.47
C ILE A 225 3.34 9.44 -6.38
N SER A 226 3.56 10.22 -5.32
CA SER A 226 2.58 10.33 -4.24
C SER A 226 1.46 11.31 -4.61
N PRO A 227 0.17 10.88 -4.56
CA PRO A 227 -1.00 11.74 -4.75
C PRO A 227 -1.37 12.54 -3.50
N TYR A 228 -0.53 12.53 -2.46
CA TYR A 228 -0.84 13.13 -1.16
C TYR A 228 -0.01 14.38 -0.88
N PHE A 229 -0.55 15.24 -0.02
CA PHE A 229 0.24 16.28 0.63
C PHE A 229 1.32 15.64 1.51
N PRO A 230 2.48 16.31 1.68
CA PRO A 230 3.50 15.82 2.58
C PRO A 230 2.95 15.76 4.00
N ASP A 231 3.39 14.76 4.76
CA ASP A 231 3.06 14.69 6.18
C ASP A 231 3.48 15.99 6.91
N GLY A 232 2.77 16.35 7.97
CA GLY A 232 2.88 17.64 8.64
C GLY A 232 2.06 18.77 8.01
N THR A 233 1.43 18.55 6.85
CA THR A 233 0.49 19.51 6.25
C THR A 233 -0.74 19.68 7.14
N LEU A 234 -1.13 20.92 7.46
CA LEU A 234 -2.36 21.21 8.20
C LEU A 234 -3.57 20.84 7.32
N CYS A 235 -4.44 19.97 7.81
CA CYS A 235 -5.58 19.46 7.05
C CYS A 235 -6.94 19.81 7.66
N HIS A 236 -6.98 20.02 8.98
CA HIS A 236 -8.19 20.45 9.66
C HIS A 236 -7.87 21.20 10.95
N ARG A 237 -8.85 21.98 11.41
CA ARG A 237 -8.80 22.65 12.71
C ARG A 237 -10.18 22.56 13.34
N GLU A 238 -10.26 21.85 14.45
CA GLU A 238 -11.48 21.72 15.22
C GLU A 238 -11.27 22.39 16.59
N LYS A 239 -12.05 23.44 16.89
CA LYS A 239 -11.94 24.23 18.13
C LYS A 239 -10.50 24.73 18.36
N ASN A 240 -9.76 24.08 19.26
CA ASN A 240 -8.38 24.42 19.61
C ASN A 240 -7.38 23.29 19.30
N MET A 241 -7.79 22.30 18.51
CA MET A 241 -6.96 21.17 18.10
C MET A 241 -6.67 21.25 16.61
N ASN A 242 -5.39 21.18 16.26
CA ASN A 242 -4.95 21.11 14.87
C ASN A 242 -4.86 19.64 14.45
N TYR A 243 -5.18 19.39 13.20
CA TYR A 243 -5.02 18.10 12.55
C TYR A 243 -3.99 18.25 11.45
N PHE A 244 -3.07 17.29 11.39
CA PHE A 244 -1.99 17.26 10.41
C PHE A 244 -2.05 15.95 9.63
N CYS A 245 -1.57 16.00 8.40
CA CYS A 245 -1.33 14.81 7.60
C CYS A 245 -0.25 13.98 8.27
N MET A 246 -0.61 12.76 8.66
CA MET A 246 0.31 11.79 9.21
C MET A 246 0.01 10.47 8.55
N HIS A 247 0.97 9.96 7.79
CA HIS A 247 0.80 8.77 6.99
C HIS A 247 -0.41 8.86 6.05
N HIS A 248 -0.52 9.97 5.33
CA HIS A 248 -1.62 10.26 4.38
C HIS A 248 -3.02 10.45 5.00
N HIS A 249 -3.14 10.43 6.33
CA HIS A 249 -4.40 10.61 7.05
C HIS A 249 -4.41 11.92 7.83
N CYS A 250 -5.55 12.60 7.84
CA CYS A 250 -5.76 13.82 8.59
C CYS A 250 -6.07 13.48 10.06
N LEU A 251 -5.06 13.55 10.92
CA LEU A 251 -5.12 13.07 12.29
C LEU A 251 -4.79 14.21 13.27
N PRO A 252 -5.35 14.19 14.50
CA PRO A 252 -5.10 15.24 15.48
C PRO A 252 -3.63 15.27 15.91
N GLU A 253 -3.11 16.45 16.24
CA GLU A 253 -1.71 16.65 16.67
C GLU A 253 -1.31 15.79 17.89
N SER A 254 -2.28 15.41 18.73
CA SER A 254 -2.10 14.53 19.89
C SER A 254 -2.14 13.04 19.56
N PHE A 255 -2.35 12.66 18.31
CA PHE A 255 -2.44 11.27 17.91
C PHE A 255 -1.10 10.56 18.10
N VAL A 256 -1.13 9.44 18.83
CA VAL A 256 0.04 8.58 19.04
C VAL A 256 -0.22 7.22 18.41
N PHE A 257 0.67 6.81 17.52
CA PHE A 257 0.67 5.47 16.93
C PHE A 257 1.08 4.43 18.00
N THR A 258 0.12 3.96 18.80
CA THR A 258 0.25 2.82 19.70
C THR A 258 0.18 1.47 18.98
N LYS A 259 0.54 0.37 19.67
CA LYS A 259 0.43 -1.00 19.14
C LYS A 259 -0.99 -1.35 18.67
N SER A 260 -2.03 -0.92 19.38
CA SER A 260 -3.43 -1.19 19.02
C SER A 260 -3.92 -0.32 17.85
N SER A 261 -3.47 0.93 17.78
CA SER A 261 -3.77 1.82 16.65
C SER A 261 -3.06 1.44 15.36
N ASN A 262 -2.11 0.50 15.35
CA ASN A 262 -1.58 -0.04 14.09
C ASN A 262 -2.65 -0.86 13.36
N SER A 263 -3.51 -1.58 14.08
CA SER A 263 -4.70 -2.20 13.48
C SER A 263 -5.58 -1.14 12.84
N LEU A 264 -5.70 0.04 13.45
CA LEU A 264 -6.45 1.17 12.91
C LEU A 264 -5.73 1.80 11.69
N ILE A 265 -4.41 1.95 11.68
CA ILE A 265 -3.68 2.44 10.50
C ILE A 265 -3.95 1.55 9.28
N PHE A 266 -3.88 0.24 9.46
CA PHE A 266 -4.14 -0.70 8.36
C PHE A 266 -5.63 -0.76 8.00
N SER A 267 -6.55 -0.59 8.96
CA SER A 267 -8.00 -0.49 8.69
C SER A 267 -8.44 0.84 8.08
N LEU A 268 -7.72 1.94 8.30
CA LEU A 268 -8.04 3.27 7.75
C LEU A 268 -7.61 3.42 6.27
N GLY A 269 -6.74 2.52 5.79
CA GLY A 269 -6.32 2.42 4.38
C GLY A 269 -7.11 1.40 3.54
N ASP A 270 -8.18 0.81 4.08
CA ASP A 270 -9.04 -0.18 3.40
C ASP A 270 -10.15 0.47 2.55
N ASP A 271 -9.98 1.73 2.16
CA ASP A 271 -11.01 2.50 1.45
C ASP A 271 -11.21 2.07 -0.01
N VAL A 272 -10.24 1.31 -0.55
CA VAL A 272 -10.27 0.78 -1.91
C VAL A 272 -10.22 -0.76 -1.88
N PRO A 273 -11.37 -1.46 -1.98
CA PRO A 273 -11.46 -2.91 -1.80
C PRO A 273 -11.29 -3.69 -3.11
N PHE A 274 -10.42 -3.27 -4.03
CA PHE A 274 -10.19 -3.97 -5.29
C PHE A 274 -8.71 -4.18 -5.62
N SER A 275 -8.46 -5.22 -6.42
CA SER A 275 -7.12 -5.60 -6.85
C SER A 275 -6.52 -4.57 -7.80
N GLN A 276 -5.26 -4.22 -7.58
CA GLN A 276 -4.47 -3.31 -8.40
C GLN A 276 -3.47 -4.04 -9.30
N ASN A 277 -3.53 -5.37 -9.40
CA ASN A 277 -2.70 -6.07 -10.38
C ASN A 277 -3.04 -5.58 -11.80
N ALA A 278 -2.05 -5.63 -12.70
CA ALA A 278 -2.22 -5.22 -14.09
C ALA A 278 -3.39 -5.98 -14.74
N HIS A 279 -4.40 -5.24 -15.20
CA HIS A 279 -5.53 -5.78 -15.97
C HIS A 279 -5.34 -5.49 -17.46
N PRO A 280 -5.89 -6.33 -18.36
CA PRO A 280 -5.82 -6.12 -19.81
C PRO A 280 -6.43 -4.81 -20.30
N HIS A 281 -7.33 -4.22 -19.51
CA HIS A 281 -7.99 -2.95 -19.79
C HIS A 281 -7.78 -2.02 -18.58
N GLU A 282 -6.81 -1.11 -18.69
CA GLU A 282 -6.47 -0.10 -17.68
C GLU A 282 -7.57 0.98 -17.58
N ILE A 283 -8.74 0.61 -17.03
CA ILE A 283 -9.80 1.58 -16.75
C ILE A 283 -10.15 1.47 -15.29
N VAL A 284 -9.78 2.49 -14.51
CA VAL A 284 -10.30 2.65 -13.14
C VAL A 284 -11.82 2.71 -13.23
N PRO A 285 -12.55 1.83 -12.52
CA PRO A 285 -14.00 1.74 -12.66
C PRO A 285 -14.68 3.10 -12.40
N PRO A 286 -15.75 3.45 -13.15
CA PRO A 286 -16.42 4.74 -13.01
C PRO A 286 -16.90 5.04 -11.58
N GLU A 287 -17.30 4.01 -10.83
CA GLU A 287 -17.71 4.12 -9.44
C GLU A 287 -16.53 4.54 -8.56
N ILE A 288 -15.35 3.96 -8.76
CA ILE A 288 -14.12 4.33 -8.06
C ILE A 288 -13.72 5.76 -8.40
N LYS A 289 -13.76 6.14 -9.69
CA LYS A 289 -13.47 7.51 -10.11
C LYS A 289 -14.41 8.51 -9.45
N THR A 290 -15.70 8.16 -9.33
CA THR A 290 -16.70 9.00 -8.66
C THR A 290 -16.46 9.11 -7.15
N TYR A 291 -16.08 8.01 -6.49
CA TYR A 291 -15.73 8.01 -5.06
C TYR A 291 -14.53 8.90 -4.74
N LEU A 292 -13.52 8.87 -5.60
CA LEU A 292 -12.30 9.67 -5.49
C LEU A 292 -12.45 11.09 -6.06
N SER A 293 -13.67 11.50 -6.42
CA SER A 293 -13.98 12.83 -6.95
C SER A 293 -14.77 13.68 -5.96
N VAL A 294 -14.52 14.99 -6.03
CA VAL A 294 -15.21 16.04 -5.29
C VAL A 294 -15.66 17.17 -6.24
N ASP A 295 -16.65 17.94 -5.81
CA ASP A 295 -17.08 19.15 -6.49
C ASP A 295 -16.09 20.32 -6.28
N SER A 296 -16.39 21.49 -6.84
CA SER A 296 -15.55 22.68 -6.70
C SER A 296 -15.44 23.23 -5.27
N MET A 297 -16.30 22.81 -4.35
CA MET A 297 -16.24 23.16 -2.92
C MET A 297 -15.53 22.08 -2.09
N GLY A 298 -15.05 21.01 -2.73
CA GLY A 298 -14.45 19.87 -2.05
C GLY A 298 -15.46 18.91 -1.43
N LYS A 299 -16.76 19.02 -1.78
CA LYS A 299 -17.77 18.07 -1.33
C LYS A 299 -17.69 16.79 -2.17
N PRO A 300 -17.67 15.61 -1.54
CA PRO A 300 -17.59 14.35 -2.27
C PRO A 300 -18.77 14.10 -3.20
N LEU A 301 -18.49 13.56 -4.39
CA LEU A 301 -19.54 13.12 -5.33
C LEU A 301 -20.15 11.78 -4.91
N MET A 302 -19.38 10.93 -4.26
CA MET A 302 -19.84 9.68 -3.65
C MET A 302 -19.08 9.43 -2.34
N THR A 303 -19.79 8.94 -1.32
CA THR A 303 -19.25 8.71 0.03
C THR A 303 -19.06 7.24 0.38
N ASN A 304 -19.72 6.32 -0.33
CA ASN A 304 -19.65 4.88 -0.10
C ASN A 304 -19.40 4.16 -1.43
N LEU A 305 -18.45 3.22 -1.46
CA LEU A 305 -18.43 2.17 -2.48
C LEU A 305 -19.46 1.11 -2.09
N GLY A 306 -20.34 0.73 -3.00
CA GLY A 306 -21.22 -0.42 -2.80
C GLY A 306 -20.41 -1.70 -2.59
N SER A 307 -20.89 -2.61 -1.71
CA SER A 307 -20.26 -3.91 -1.44
C SER A 307 -20.38 -4.92 -2.56
N THR A 308 -20.95 -4.54 -3.71
CA THR A 308 -20.76 -5.28 -4.96
C THR A 308 -19.26 -5.33 -5.15
N GLN A 309 -18.68 -6.48 -4.79
CA GLN A 309 -17.42 -6.95 -5.29
C GLN A 309 -17.40 -6.51 -6.75
N LEU A 310 -16.62 -5.46 -7.05
CA LEU A 310 -16.10 -5.24 -8.38
C LEU A 310 -15.60 -6.63 -8.74
N LYS A 311 -16.38 -7.34 -9.57
CA LYS A 311 -16.21 -8.79 -9.74
C LYS A 311 -14.73 -8.94 -9.98
N ASN A 312 -14.05 -9.60 -9.03
CA ASN A 312 -12.71 -10.08 -9.26
C ASN A 312 -12.95 -11.03 -10.42
N GLN A 313 -12.88 -10.52 -11.65
CA GLN A 313 -13.04 -11.33 -12.84
C GLN A 313 -12.05 -12.45 -12.61
N ASP A 314 -12.60 -13.65 -12.59
CA ASP A 314 -11.91 -14.84 -12.19
C ASP A 314 -10.54 -14.79 -12.87
N TRP A 315 -9.49 -14.87 -12.07
CA TRP A 315 -8.16 -15.22 -12.57
C TRP A 315 -8.21 -16.70 -13.00
N GLU A 316 -9.25 -17.09 -13.73
CA GLU A 316 -9.28 -18.30 -14.53
C GLU A 316 -8.17 -18.07 -15.54
N THR A 317 -7.03 -18.65 -15.20
CA THR A 317 -5.96 -18.97 -16.13
C THR A 317 -6.59 -19.77 -17.26
N ASN A 318 -7.05 -19.08 -18.30
CA ASN A 318 -7.04 -19.65 -19.64
C ASN A 318 -5.57 -19.74 -20.03
N ASP A 319 -4.86 -20.71 -19.45
CA ASP A 319 -3.46 -21.06 -19.74
C ASP A 319 -3.30 -21.62 -21.18
N TYR A 320 -4.39 -21.68 -21.94
CA TYR A 320 -4.42 -22.18 -23.29
C TYR A 320 -4.75 -21.05 -24.26
N ILE A 321 -3.80 -20.77 -25.15
CA ILE A 321 -4.09 -20.11 -26.42
C ILE A 321 -4.75 -21.18 -27.29
N GLU A 322 -6.05 -21.03 -27.58
CA GLU A 322 -6.69 -21.84 -28.63
C GLU A 322 -6.09 -21.42 -29.98
N ILE A 323 -5.17 -22.25 -30.50
CA ILE A 323 -4.61 -22.06 -31.85
C ILE A 323 -5.60 -22.70 -32.83
N PRO A 324 -6.32 -21.91 -33.67
CA PRO A 324 -7.39 -22.42 -34.53
C PRO A 324 -6.91 -23.50 -35.53
N GLU A 325 -5.61 -23.50 -35.84
CA GLU A 325 -4.99 -24.35 -36.85
C GLU A 325 -4.73 -25.80 -36.37
N LEU A 326 -4.86 -26.08 -35.07
CA LEU A 326 -4.68 -27.44 -34.52
C LEU A 326 -5.98 -28.24 -34.43
N THR A 327 -7.15 -27.60 -34.48
CA THR A 327 -8.45 -28.26 -34.42
C THR A 327 -8.86 -28.91 -35.75
N GLN A 328 -8.20 -28.56 -36.86
CA GLN A 328 -8.46 -29.13 -38.19
C GLN A 328 -7.68 -30.43 -38.51
N LYS A 329 -6.84 -30.93 -37.59
CA LYS A 329 -6.08 -32.19 -37.79
C LYS A 329 -6.53 -33.36 -36.91
N LEU A 330 -7.67 -33.25 -36.25
CA LEU A 330 -8.24 -34.32 -35.41
C LEU A 330 -9.68 -34.72 -35.81
N ILE A 331 -10.01 -34.65 -37.10
CA ILE A 331 -11.18 -35.33 -37.68
C ILE A 331 -10.72 -36.28 -38.76
#